data_AF-A0A0T6B201-F1
#
_entry.id   AF-A0A0T6B201-F1
#
_cell.length_a   1.000
_cell.length_b   1.000
_cell.length_c   1.000
_cell.angle_alpha   90.00
_cell.angle_beta   90.00
_cell.angle_gamma   90.00
#
_symmetry.space_group_name_H-M   'P 1'
#
loop_
_entity.id
_entity.type
_entity.pdbx_description
1 polymer ?
#
loop_
_entity_poly.entity_id
_entity_poly.type
_entity_poly.pdbx_seq_one_letter_code
_entity_poly.pdbx_strand_id
1 'polypeptide(L)'
;MFAQFARFYAPFIFANVVVITLLSLKSQLFNMENKGRCSLFFTALMTDTKPFYVVPVAKIMGVFLGSSAALKVLPQTDLQVLEEEGVGIPVIILLYLLSIGIVWVLTMALAISIFCFESTVHRIFLKIVLKPVAGTATTYDWLLKGFKKFPSFVAILLISLSISTCGGLSLCLGLIFYFLKLSQMAQDVVENIVMNIIKLIARRFKIRPQVQERIQHFMSRSIQSNRQNVTNTANSSTSQEVETNRLNEATDNALNNTEENALPSESSDSLFSSLGELIENTELYFHFTVFCLWFLVTCINIPTVLTWAHNFKYSTKLETDPSFIPGIVLCTCALTLWQFDYPIIEKKWYKQLGYTVYFLSVLSFMFGIISIYRLNYALTAIIALITLH
;
A
#
# COMPACT_ATOMS: atom_id res chain seq x y z
N MET A 1 -34.35 1.30 -15.05
CA MET A 1 -33.49 2.30 -15.71
C MET A 1 -32.09 2.36 -15.11
N PHE A 2 -31.89 2.70 -13.83
CA PHE A 2 -30.54 2.78 -13.21
C PHE A 2 -29.69 1.51 -13.37
N ALA A 3 -30.26 0.31 -13.23
CA ALA A 3 -29.52 -0.94 -13.42
C ALA A 3 -29.02 -1.14 -14.86
N GLN A 4 -29.74 -0.65 -15.87
CA GLN A 4 -29.32 -0.72 -17.27
C GLN A 4 -28.21 0.29 -17.55
N PHE A 5 -28.31 1.51 -17.00
CA PHE A 5 -27.24 2.50 -17.04
C PHE A 5 -25.96 1.96 -16.38
N ALA A 6 -26.08 1.37 -15.18
CA ALA A 6 -24.93 0.77 -14.51
C ALA A 6 -24.32 -0.37 -15.33
N ARG A 7 -25.14 -1.26 -15.92
CA ARG A 7 -24.65 -2.35 -16.77
C ARG A 7 -23.91 -1.84 -18.00
N PHE A 8 -24.39 -0.77 -18.64
CA PHE A 8 -23.74 -0.20 -19.80
C PHE A 8 -22.48 0.56 -19.42
N TYR A 9 -22.52 1.48 -18.46
CA TYR A 9 -21.41 2.39 -18.15
C TYR A 9 -20.37 1.85 -17.14
N ALA A 10 -20.66 0.79 -16.38
CA ALA A 10 -19.71 0.28 -15.38
C ALA A 10 -18.35 -0.17 -15.96
N PRO A 11 -18.27 -0.90 -17.09
CA PRO A 11 -16.99 -1.24 -17.72
C PRO A 11 -16.13 -0.01 -18.05
N PHE A 12 -16.78 1.04 -18.57
CA PHE A 12 -16.14 2.33 -18.90
C PHE A 12 -15.54 3.00 -17.68
N ILE A 13 -16.33 3.10 -16.61
CA ILE A 13 -15.90 3.70 -15.35
C ILE A 13 -14.72 2.91 -14.78
N PHE A 14 -14.82 1.58 -14.77
CA PHE A 14 -13.76 0.73 -14.25
C PHE A 14 -12.46 0.85 -15.05
N ALA A 15 -12.53 0.86 -16.38
CA ALA A 15 -11.36 1.07 -17.25
C ALA A 15 -10.71 2.43 -16.98
N ASN A 16 -11.51 3.49 -16.82
CA ASN A 16 -11.02 4.82 -16.49
C ASN A 16 -10.36 4.88 -15.10
N VAL A 17 -10.93 4.22 -14.10
CA VAL A 17 -10.32 4.09 -12.75
C VAL A 17 -8.92 3.46 -12.84
N VAL A 18 -8.77 2.40 -13.66
CA VAL A 18 -7.46 1.77 -13.92
C VAL A 18 -6.49 2.76 -14.58
N VAL A 19 -6.92 3.43 -15.65
CA VAL A 19 -6.09 4.40 -16.38
C VAL A 19 -5.63 5.54 -15.49
N ILE A 20 -6.52 6.11 -14.68
CA ILE A 20 -6.20 7.19 -13.73
C ILE A 20 -5.18 6.72 -12.68
N THR A 21 -5.34 5.50 -12.17
CA THR A 21 -4.39 4.91 -11.21
C THR A 21 -3.01 4.72 -11.84
N LEU A 22 -2.94 4.29 -13.11
CA LEU A 22 -1.69 4.18 -13.87
C LEU A 22 -1.03 5.54 -14.15
N LEU A 23 -1.82 6.57 -14.44
CA LEU A 23 -1.30 7.93 -14.59
C LEU A 23 -0.71 8.49 -13.27
N SER A 24 -1.36 8.19 -12.14
CA SER A 24 -0.84 8.55 -10.82
C SER A 24 0.53 7.88 -10.57
N LEU A 25 0.64 6.58 -10.89
CA LEU A 25 1.91 5.86 -10.82
C LEU A 25 2.97 6.47 -11.75
N LYS A 26 2.63 6.81 -12.99
CA LYS A 26 3.55 7.49 -13.93
C LYS A 26 4.09 8.79 -13.33
N SER A 27 3.23 9.60 -12.72
CA SER A 27 3.65 10.83 -12.04
C SER A 27 4.64 10.56 -10.91
N GLN A 28 4.35 9.56 -10.07
CA GLN A 28 5.26 9.13 -9.01
C GLN A 28 6.63 8.70 -9.55
N LEU A 29 6.67 7.88 -10.60
CA LEU A 29 7.90 7.44 -11.24
C LEU A 29 8.73 8.63 -11.78
N PHE A 30 8.08 9.62 -12.39
CA PHE A 30 8.76 10.83 -12.87
C PHE A 30 9.29 11.71 -11.73
N ASN A 31 8.53 11.83 -10.64
CA ASN A 31 8.95 12.56 -9.46
C ASN A 31 10.14 11.88 -8.76
N MET A 32 10.19 10.56 -8.75
CA MET A 32 11.33 9.81 -8.20
C MET A 32 12.63 10.11 -8.95
N GLU A 33 12.62 10.16 -10.29
CA GLU A 33 13.85 10.49 -11.03
C GLU A 33 14.26 11.96 -10.88
N ASN A 34 13.30 12.88 -10.94
CA ASN A 34 13.61 14.32 -11.00
C ASN A 34 13.92 14.92 -9.63
N LYS A 35 13.25 14.44 -8.56
CA LYS A 35 13.32 15.02 -7.22
C LYS A 35 13.90 14.05 -6.19
N GLY A 36 14.15 12.79 -6.56
CA GLY A 36 14.59 11.74 -5.63
C GLY A 36 13.53 11.34 -4.60
N ARG A 37 12.26 11.71 -4.81
CA ARG A 37 11.16 11.49 -3.85
C ARG A 37 9.90 11.01 -4.55
N CYS A 38 9.21 10.05 -3.95
CA CYS A 38 7.90 9.61 -4.43
C CYS A 38 6.81 10.52 -3.83
N SER A 39 6.00 11.13 -4.69
CA SER A 39 4.88 11.96 -4.25
C SER A 39 3.73 11.11 -3.71
N LEU A 40 3.04 11.60 -2.68
CA LEU A 40 1.78 11.03 -2.20
C LEU A 40 0.82 10.78 -3.37
N PHE A 41 0.12 9.63 -3.36
CA PHE A 41 -0.83 9.25 -4.41
C PHE A 41 -1.88 10.35 -4.69
N PHE A 42 -2.40 10.99 -3.66
CA PHE A 42 -3.37 12.09 -3.82
C PHE A 42 -2.79 13.31 -4.52
N THR A 43 -1.52 13.65 -4.24
CA THR A 43 -0.83 14.75 -4.90
C THR A 43 -0.62 14.42 -6.38
N ALA A 44 -0.16 13.21 -6.68
CA ALA A 44 0.02 12.72 -8.05
C ALA A 44 -1.31 12.68 -8.83
N LEU A 45 -2.41 12.29 -8.16
CA LEU A 45 -3.76 12.31 -8.71
C LEU A 45 -4.16 13.73 -9.13
N MET A 46 -3.93 14.73 -8.28
CA MET A 46 -4.32 16.12 -8.57
C MET A 46 -3.47 16.80 -9.65
N THR A 47 -2.17 16.48 -9.74
CA THR A 47 -1.26 17.17 -10.66
C THR A 47 -1.34 16.66 -12.10
N ASP A 48 -1.39 15.34 -12.28
CA ASP A 48 -1.06 14.71 -13.58
C ASP A 48 -2.18 13.90 -14.23
N THR A 49 -3.34 13.74 -13.58
CA THR A 49 -4.44 12.90 -14.13
C THR A 49 -5.47 13.68 -14.95
N LYS A 50 -5.07 14.81 -15.54
CA LYS A 50 -5.98 15.67 -16.31
C LYS A 50 -6.41 14.95 -17.61
N PRO A 51 -7.71 15.00 -17.97
CA PRO A 51 -8.26 14.24 -19.11
C PRO A 51 -7.57 14.54 -20.44
N PHE A 52 -7.06 15.75 -20.61
CA PHE A 52 -6.38 16.19 -21.83
C PHE A 52 -5.04 15.48 -22.09
N TYR A 53 -4.48 14.75 -21.12
CA TYR A 53 -3.26 13.97 -21.35
C TYR A 53 -3.53 12.62 -22.02
N VAL A 54 -4.69 12.01 -21.80
CA VAL A 54 -4.96 10.65 -22.30
C VAL A 54 -6.01 10.66 -23.40
N VAL A 55 -7.11 11.41 -23.24
CA VAL A 55 -8.22 11.36 -24.20
C VAL A 55 -7.80 11.82 -25.60
N PRO A 56 -7.10 12.95 -25.79
CA PRO A 56 -6.67 13.38 -27.13
C PRO A 56 -5.64 12.42 -27.74
N VAL A 57 -4.69 11.94 -26.94
CA VAL A 57 -3.65 11.02 -27.40
C VAL A 57 -4.26 9.70 -27.84
N ALA A 58 -5.19 9.15 -27.04
CA ALA A 58 -5.93 7.94 -27.39
C ALA A 58 -6.77 8.14 -28.66
N LYS A 59 -7.39 9.31 -28.86
CA LYS A 59 -8.16 9.59 -30.08
C LYS A 59 -7.26 9.67 -31.31
N ILE A 60 -6.16 10.43 -31.24
CA ILE A 60 -5.19 10.54 -32.35
C ILE A 60 -4.61 9.17 -32.70
N MET A 61 -4.23 8.39 -31.68
CA MET A 61 -3.71 7.05 -31.85
C MET A 61 -4.79 6.10 -32.43
N GLY A 62 -6.04 6.20 -31.97
CA GLY A 62 -7.17 5.45 -32.52
C GLY A 62 -7.40 5.75 -34.00
N VAL A 63 -7.40 7.03 -34.40
CA VAL A 63 -7.53 7.42 -35.82
C VAL A 63 -6.38 6.88 -36.66
N PHE A 64 -5.14 6.96 -36.14
CA PHE A 64 -3.97 6.40 -36.83
C PHE A 64 -4.09 4.88 -37.02
N LEU A 65 -4.53 4.15 -35.99
CA LEU A 65 -4.78 2.70 -36.05
C LEU A 65 -5.98 2.33 -36.93
N GLY A 66 -6.94 3.24 -37.11
CA GLY A 66 -8.08 3.07 -38.01
C GLY A 66 -7.77 3.29 -39.50
N SER A 67 -6.54 3.68 -39.84
CA SER A 67 -6.13 3.79 -41.25
C SER A 67 -6.11 2.41 -41.92
N SER A 68 -6.55 2.33 -43.18
CA SER A 68 -6.79 1.08 -43.92
C SER A 68 -5.63 0.07 -43.93
N ALA A 69 -4.39 0.54 -43.76
CA ALA A 69 -3.21 -0.32 -43.64
C ALA A 69 -3.07 -1.01 -42.27
N ALA A 70 -3.46 -0.33 -41.18
CA ALA A 70 -3.33 -0.83 -39.81
C ALA A 70 -4.43 -1.83 -39.42
N LEU A 71 -5.64 -1.67 -39.97
CA LEU A 71 -6.78 -2.59 -39.75
C LEU A 71 -6.55 -4.01 -40.29
N LYS A 72 -5.56 -4.22 -41.17
CA LYS A 72 -5.17 -5.58 -41.61
C LYS A 72 -4.38 -6.34 -40.54
N VAL A 73 -3.83 -5.64 -39.55
CA VAL A 73 -2.89 -6.21 -38.55
C VAL A 73 -3.43 -6.05 -37.11
N LEU A 74 -4.18 -4.98 -36.83
CA LEU A 74 -4.65 -4.65 -35.48
C LEU A 74 -6.19 -4.72 -35.37
N PRO A 75 -6.73 -5.18 -34.22
CA PRO A 75 -8.17 -5.20 -33.99
C PRO A 75 -8.74 -3.78 -33.87
N GLN A 76 -10.02 -3.63 -34.20
CA GLN A 76 -10.78 -2.38 -34.01
C GLN A 76 -10.69 -1.93 -32.55
N THR A 77 -10.51 -0.62 -32.34
CA THR A 77 -10.36 -0.05 -30.99
C THR A 77 -11.73 0.12 -30.33
N ASP A 78 -11.80 -0.08 -29.01
CA ASP A 78 -13.05 0.06 -28.25
C ASP A 78 -13.59 1.51 -28.32
N LEU A 79 -12.69 2.48 -28.51
CA LEU A 79 -13.04 3.89 -28.65
C LEU A 79 -13.79 4.18 -29.97
N GLN A 80 -13.43 3.52 -31.06
CA GLN A 80 -14.13 3.65 -32.36
C GLN A 80 -15.51 3.02 -32.31
N VAL A 81 -15.62 1.84 -31.71
CA VAL A 81 -16.91 1.17 -31.50
C VAL A 81 -17.86 2.08 -30.71
N LEU A 82 -17.34 2.82 -29.74
CA LEU A 82 -18.12 3.78 -28.96
C LEU A 82 -18.61 4.99 -29.74
N GLU A 83 -17.77 5.51 -30.63
CA GLU A 83 -18.15 6.62 -31.50
C GLU A 83 -19.23 6.17 -32.50
N GLU A 84 -19.16 4.92 -32.97
CA GLU A 84 -20.20 4.28 -33.81
C GLU A 84 -21.52 4.05 -33.07
N GLU A 85 -21.49 3.73 -31.78
CA GLU A 85 -22.68 3.62 -30.91
C GLU A 85 -23.29 4.99 -30.54
N GLY A 86 -22.70 6.10 -31.00
CA GLY A 86 -23.19 7.46 -30.76
C GLY A 86 -22.76 8.05 -29.41
N VAL A 87 -21.79 7.44 -28.72
CA VAL A 87 -21.24 7.99 -27.49
C VAL A 87 -20.26 9.10 -27.83
N GLY A 88 -20.74 10.34 -27.79
CA GLY A 88 -19.91 11.51 -28.06
C GLY A 88 -18.77 11.71 -27.05
N ILE A 89 -17.71 12.40 -27.51
CA ILE A 89 -16.58 12.87 -26.69
C ILE A 89 -17.01 13.48 -25.32
N PRO A 90 -18.05 14.33 -25.20
CA PRO A 90 -18.44 14.89 -23.91
C PRO A 90 -18.84 13.83 -22.88
N VAL A 91 -19.46 12.72 -23.30
CA VAL A 91 -19.83 11.62 -22.40
C VAL A 91 -18.59 10.92 -21.89
N ILE A 92 -17.59 10.69 -22.76
CA ILE A 92 -16.32 10.08 -22.39
C ILE A 92 -15.58 10.94 -21.36
N ILE A 93 -15.55 12.26 -21.57
CA ILE A 93 -14.95 13.20 -20.61
C ILE A 93 -15.71 13.16 -19.27
N LEU A 94 -17.04 13.15 -19.29
CA LEU A 94 -17.87 13.07 -18.08
C LEU A 94 -17.60 11.77 -17.29
N LEU A 95 -17.54 10.62 -17.98
CA LEU A 95 -17.21 9.33 -17.38
C LEU A 95 -15.80 9.32 -16.79
N TYR A 96 -14.84 9.97 -17.45
CA TYR A 96 -13.49 10.13 -16.94
C TYR A 96 -13.48 10.97 -15.65
N LEU A 97 -14.17 12.12 -15.62
CA LEU A 97 -14.28 12.96 -14.42
C LEU A 97 -14.95 12.23 -13.25
N LEU A 98 -16.02 11.47 -13.54
CA LEU A 98 -16.67 10.61 -12.55
C LEU A 98 -15.69 9.58 -11.97
N SER A 99 -14.85 9.01 -12.83
CA SER A 99 -13.84 8.02 -12.43
C SER A 99 -12.75 8.63 -11.55
N ILE A 100 -12.35 9.90 -11.76
CA ILE A 100 -11.44 10.60 -10.84
C ILE A 100 -12.06 10.69 -9.44
N GLY A 101 -13.33 11.07 -9.35
CA GLY A 101 -14.06 11.13 -8.09
C GLY A 101 -14.11 9.77 -7.39
N ILE A 102 -14.36 8.69 -8.14
CA ILE A 102 -14.38 7.33 -7.62
C ILE A 102 -12.99 6.92 -7.13
N VAL A 103 -11.91 7.19 -7.89
CA VAL A 103 -10.53 6.91 -7.45
C VAL A 103 -10.25 7.65 -6.15
N TRP A 104 -10.65 8.92 -6.04
CA TRP A 104 -10.43 9.70 -4.83
C TRP A 104 -11.14 9.10 -3.61
N VAL A 105 -12.44 8.78 -3.74
CA VAL A 105 -13.23 8.16 -2.67
C VAL A 105 -12.67 6.78 -2.30
N LEU A 106 -12.34 5.95 -3.29
CA LEU A 106 -11.76 4.63 -3.08
C LEU A 106 -10.44 4.72 -2.33
N THR A 107 -9.57 5.64 -2.75
CA THR A 107 -8.26 5.86 -2.12
C THR A 107 -8.41 6.36 -0.69
N MET A 108 -9.34 7.28 -0.43
CA MET A 108 -9.65 7.74 0.93
C MET A 108 -10.17 6.59 1.80
N ALA A 109 -11.07 5.76 1.27
CA ALA A 109 -11.60 4.60 1.99
C ALA A 109 -10.48 3.59 2.33
N LEU A 110 -9.58 3.31 1.38
CA LEU A 110 -8.42 2.45 1.61
C LEU A 110 -7.45 3.04 2.63
N ALA A 111 -7.15 4.34 2.55
CA ALA A 111 -6.29 5.02 3.51
C ALA A 111 -6.88 4.97 4.93
N ILE A 112 -8.17 5.31 5.08
CA ILE A 112 -8.86 5.21 6.38
C ILE A 112 -8.85 3.76 6.89
N SER A 113 -9.08 2.78 6.01
CA SER A 113 -9.02 1.36 6.39
C SER A 113 -7.64 1.00 6.93
N ILE A 114 -6.56 1.42 6.29
CA ILE A 114 -5.18 1.16 6.75
C ILE A 114 -4.98 1.71 8.17
N PHE A 115 -5.39 2.96 8.43
CA PHE A 115 -5.27 3.58 9.75
C PHE A 115 -6.18 2.94 10.81
N CYS A 116 -7.42 2.55 10.47
CA CYS A 116 -8.30 1.88 11.42
C CYS A 116 -7.78 0.48 11.81
N PHE A 117 -7.25 -0.27 10.83
CA PHE A 117 -6.76 -1.63 11.06
C PHE A 117 -5.47 -1.67 11.87
N GLU A 118 -4.68 -0.61 11.93
CA GLU A 118 -3.53 -0.46 12.83
C GLU A 118 -3.86 -0.89 14.28
N SER A 119 -4.95 -0.33 14.82
CA SER A 119 -5.43 -0.62 16.18
C SER A 119 -5.87 -2.08 16.39
N THR A 120 -6.24 -2.76 15.30
CA THR A 120 -6.85 -4.09 15.32
C THR A 120 -5.82 -5.19 15.03
N VAL A 121 -4.84 -4.93 14.17
CA VAL A 121 -3.79 -5.90 13.80
C VAL A 121 -2.97 -6.29 15.02
N HIS A 122 -2.60 -5.37 15.91
CA HIS A 122 -1.91 -5.73 17.17
C HIS A 122 -2.74 -6.73 18.00
N ARG A 123 -4.06 -6.56 18.08
CA ARG A 123 -4.96 -7.43 18.86
C ARG A 123 -5.25 -8.76 18.18
N ILE A 124 -5.37 -8.79 16.86
CA ILE A 124 -5.63 -10.00 16.06
C ILE A 124 -4.36 -10.81 15.86
N PHE A 125 -3.24 -10.18 15.55
CA PHE A 125 -1.92 -10.82 15.45
C PHE A 125 -1.60 -11.55 16.76
N LEU A 126 -1.77 -10.90 17.91
CA LEU A 126 -1.58 -11.56 19.20
C LEU A 126 -2.53 -12.75 19.39
N LYS A 127 -3.80 -12.68 18.97
CA LYS A 127 -4.75 -13.79 19.14
C LYS A 127 -4.52 -14.96 18.17
N ILE A 128 -4.19 -14.68 16.91
CA ILE A 128 -3.95 -15.70 15.87
C ILE A 128 -2.56 -16.33 16.06
N VAL A 129 -1.59 -15.59 16.57
CA VAL A 129 -0.26 -16.14 16.89
C VAL A 129 -0.24 -16.88 18.23
N LEU A 130 -1.07 -16.53 19.22
CA LEU A 130 -1.13 -17.29 20.50
C LEU A 130 -2.03 -18.53 20.46
N LYS A 131 -3.10 -18.57 19.65
CA LYS A 131 -4.10 -19.66 19.76
C LYS A 131 -3.71 -21.02 19.16
N PRO A 132 -3.06 -21.11 17.98
CA PRO A 132 -2.61 -22.39 17.42
C PRO A 132 -1.34 -22.91 18.12
N VAL A 133 -0.75 -22.05 18.94
CA VAL A 133 0.63 -22.08 19.39
C VAL A 133 0.54 -22.08 20.93
N ALA A 134 -0.11 -23.10 21.46
CA ALA A 134 -0.10 -23.48 22.87
C ALA A 134 0.11 -25.00 23.02
N GLY A 135 0.39 -25.71 21.91
CA GLY A 135 0.41 -27.17 21.87
C GLY A 135 1.74 -27.85 21.53
N THR A 136 2.73 -27.19 20.91
CA THR A 136 4.01 -27.86 20.58
C THR A 136 5.20 -26.89 20.66
N ALA A 137 6.12 -27.12 21.60
CA ALA A 137 7.26 -26.24 21.88
C ALA A 137 8.30 -26.17 20.73
N THR A 138 8.25 -27.08 19.75
CA THR A 138 9.20 -27.16 18.63
C THR A 138 8.86 -26.24 17.45
N THR A 139 7.66 -25.66 17.39
CA THR A 139 7.24 -24.81 16.26
C THR A 139 7.63 -23.34 16.40
N TYR A 140 7.89 -22.85 17.62
CA TYR A 140 8.12 -21.43 17.89
C TYR A 140 9.48 -20.94 17.38
N ASP A 141 10.53 -21.75 17.49
CA ASP A 141 11.86 -21.40 16.97
C ASP A 141 11.89 -21.42 15.44
N TRP A 142 11.07 -22.27 14.82
CA TRP A 142 10.84 -22.27 13.38
C TRP A 142 10.00 -21.07 12.94
N LEU A 143 8.97 -20.70 13.71
CA LEU A 143 8.10 -19.55 13.46
C LEU A 143 8.85 -18.22 13.63
N LEU A 144 9.72 -18.10 14.65
CA LEU A 144 10.56 -16.92 14.91
C LEU A 144 11.69 -16.76 13.89
N LYS A 145 12.31 -17.85 13.43
CA LYS A 145 13.19 -17.83 12.23
C LYS A 145 12.41 -17.58 10.94
N GLY A 146 11.14 -17.99 10.92
CA GLY A 146 10.18 -17.76 9.87
C GLY A 146 9.76 -16.31 9.75
N PHE A 147 9.73 -15.51 10.82
CA PHE A 147 9.28 -14.11 10.80
C PHE A 147 10.09 -13.20 9.86
N LYS A 148 11.41 -13.39 9.74
CA LYS A 148 12.24 -12.68 8.74
C LYS A 148 12.07 -13.22 7.30
N LYS A 149 11.56 -14.44 7.14
CA LYS A 149 11.23 -15.06 5.84
C LYS A 149 9.72 -15.12 5.60
N PHE A 150 8.93 -14.46 6.44
CA PHE A 150 7.48 -14.66 6.49
C PHE A 150 6.82 -14.22 5.19
N PRO A 151 7.16 -13.05 4.60
CA PRO A 151 6.61 -12.67 3.31
C PRO A 151 7.02 -13.64 2.18
N SER A 152 8.24 -14.20 2.24
CA SER A 152 8.69 -15.20 1.27
C SER A 152 7.88 -16.49 1.35
N PHE A 153 7.64 -17.00 2.56
CA PHE A 153 6.86 -18.21 2.77
C PHE A 153 5.41 -18.02 2.31
N VAL A 154 4.81 -16.89 2.66
CA VAL A 154 3.44 -16.54 2.22
C VAL A 154 3.36 -16.50 0.70
N ALA A 155 4.31 -15.87 0.01
CA ALA A 155 4.26 -15.81 -1.45
C ALA A 155 4.44 -17.18 -2.13
N ILE A 156 5.31 -18.07 -1.60
CA ILE A 156 5.41 -19.47 -2.09
C ILE A 156 4.09 -20.22 -1.88
N LEU A 157 3.44 -20.02 -0.72
CA LEU A 157 2.13 -20.61 -0.44
C LEU A 157 1.07 -20.10 -1.43
N LEU A 158 1.07 -18.81 -1.74
CA LEU A 158 0.15 -18.22 -2.72
C LEU A 158 0.35 -18.80 -4.12
N ILE A 159 1.59 -19.01 -4.56
CA ILE A 159 1.90 -19.66 -5.85
C ILE A 159 1.37 -21.11 -5.85
N SER A 160 1.64 -21.87 -4.78
CA SER A 160 1.12 -23.23 -4.64
C SER A 160 -0.42 -23.24 -4.68
N LEU A 161 -1.05 -22.24 -4.10
CA LEU A 161 -2.50 -22.08 -4.08
C LEU A 161 -3.06 -21.74 -5.47
N SER A 162 -2.38 -20.89 -6.25
CA SER A 162 -2.75 -20.63 -7.66
C SER A 162 -2.72 -21.91 -8.51
N ILE A 163 -1.74 -22.79 -8.29
CA ILE A 163 -1.59 -24.04 -9.07
C ILE A 163 -2.64 -25.10 -8.67
N SER A 164 -2.96 -25.17 -7.38
CA SER A 164 -3.83 -26.21 -6.82
C SER A 164 -5.33 -25.87 -6.85
N THR A 165 -5.69 -24.59 -6.75
CA THR A 165 -7.10 -24.13 -6.66
C THR A 165 -7.48 -23.21 -7.82
N CYS A 166 -7.37 -21.89 -7.63
CA CYS A 166 -7.54 -20.88 -8.66
C CYS A 166 -6.67 -19.65 -8.39
N GLY A 167 -6.24 -18.98 -9.45
CA GLY A 167 -5.46 -17.75 -9.40
C GLY A 167 -6.24 -16.57 -8.83
N GLY A 168 -7.57 -16.55 -8.99
CA GLY A 168 -8.40 -15.51 -8.36
C GLY A 168 -8.30 -15.54 -6.83
N LEU A 169 -8.33 -16.74 -6.21
CA LEU A 169 -8.27 -16.89 -4.76
C LEU A 169 -6.89 -16.46 -4.24
N SER A 170 -5.82 -16.81 -4.95
CA SER A 170 -4.47 -16.37 -4.57
C SER A 170 -4.32 -14.85 -4.65
N LEU A 171 -4.96 -14.18 -5.62
CA LEU A 171 -4.98 -12.71 -5.70
C LEU A 171 -5.75 -12.07 -4.55
N CYS A 172 -6.88 -12.65 -4.13
CA CYS A 172 -7.64 -12.20 -2.96
C CYS A 172 -6.83 -12.36 -1.67
N LEU A 173 -6.20 -13.52 -1.46
CA LEU A 173 -5.35 -13.75 -0.29
C LEU A 173 -4.11 -12.85 -0.32
N GLY A 174 -3.46 -12.71 -1.48
CA GLY A 174 -2.35 -11.79 -1.69
C GLY A 174 -2.71 -10.34 -1.37
N LEU A 175 -3.92 -9.90 -1.74
CA LEU A 175 -4.42 -8.57 -1.39
C LEU A 175 -4.54 -8.38 0.13
N ILE A 176 -5.06 -9.37 0.86
CA ILE A 176 -5.16 -9.32 2.32
C ILE A 176 -3.76 -9.24 2.95
N PHE A 177 -2.81 -10.06 2.50
CA PHE A 177 -1.44 -10.02 3.01
C PHE A 177 -0.73 -8.70 2.68
N TYR A 178 -0.93 -8.16 1.49
CA TYR A 178 -0.37 -6.86 1.12
C TYR A 178 -0.99 -5.76 1.97
N PHE A 179 -2.30 -5.78 2.21
CA PHE A 179 -2.95 -4.85 3.15
C PHE A 179 -2.30 -4.90 4.54
N LEU A 180 -2.02 -6.10 5.07
CA LEU A 180 -1.32 -6.25 6.35
C LEU A 180 0.10 -5.68 6.33
N LYS A 181 0.89 -5.94 5.27
CA LYS A 181 2.24 -5.35 5.10
C LYS A 181 2.14 -3.82 5.10
N LEU A 182 1.17 -3.27 4.39
CA LEU A 182 0.98 -1.84 4.25
C LEU A 182 0.53 -1.18 5.57
N SER A 183 -0.33 -1.85 6.34
CA SER A 183 -0.68 -1.44 7.70
C SER A 183 0.51 -1.45 8.65
N GLN A 184 1.42 -2.42 8.53
CA GLN A 184 2.66 -2.43 9.32
C GLN A 184 3.55 -1.23 8.99
N MET A 185 3.79 -0.96 7.70
CA MET A 185 4.54 0.23 7.28
C MET A 185 3.89 1.53 7.73
N ALA A 186 2.56 1.63 7.67
CA ALA A 186 1.83 2.79 8.16
C ALA A 186 1.98 2.97 9.67
N GLN A 187 1.97 1.88 10.45
CA GLN A 187 2.18 1.91 11.89
C GLN A 187 3.56 2.46 12.24
N ASP A 188 4.62 1.99 11.59
CA ASP A 188 5.99 2.45 11.86
C ASP A 188 6.13 3.97 11.62
N VAL A 189 5.45 4.47 10.58
CA VAL A 189 5.39 5.91 10.29
C VAL A 189 4.60 6.68 11.36
N VAL A 190 3.43 6.16 11.78
CA VAL A 190 2.63 6.77 12.85
C VAL A 190 3.39 6.79 14.18
N GLU A 191 4.07 5.70 14.53
CA GLU A 191 4.87 5.59 15.75
C GLU A 191 6.00 6.63 15.78
N ASN A 192 6.73 6.78 14.68
CA ASN A 192 7.78 7.79 14.56
C ASN A 192 7.22 9.21 14.74
N ILE A 193 6.07 9.52 14.13
CA ILE A 193 5.41 10.82 14.26
C ILE A 193 4.96 11.07 15.69
N VAL A 194 4.29 10.10 16.31
CA VAL A 194 3.80 10.20 17.70
C VAL A 194 4.97 10.37 18.66
N MET A 195 6.04 9.59 18.51
CA MET A 195 7.23 9.70 19.35
C MET A 195 7.93 11.05 19.20
N ASN A 196 7.97 11.61 17.99
CA ASN A 196 8.49 12.95 17.76
C ASN A 196 7.61 14.01 18.43
N ILE A 197 6.28 13.93 18.30
CA ILE A 197 5.34 14.84 18.98
C ILE A 197 5.48 14.76 20.50
N ILE A 198 5.58 13.54 21.07
CA ILE A 198 5.78 13.35 22.52
C ILE A 198 7.09 13.98 22.97
N LYS A 199 8.19 13.80 22.23
CA LYS A 199 9.49 14.45 22.53
C LYS A 199 9.37 15.97 22.51
N LEU A 200 8.63 16.54 21.56
CA LEU A 200 8.40 17.98 21.47
C LEU A 200 7.60 18.51 22.66
N ILE A 201 6.52 17.82 23.04
CA ILE A 201 5.71 18.16 24.20
C ILE A 201 6.54 18.04 25.49
N ALA A 202 7.31 16.96 25.65
CA ALA A 202 8.17 16.75 26.83
C ALA A 202 9.24 17.85 26.98
N ARG A 203 9.85 18.28 25.87
CA ARG A 203 10.79 19.42 25.84
C ARG A 203 10.10 20.73 26.22
N ARG A 204 8.91 20.99 25.68
CA ARG A 204 8.15 22.23 25.94
C ARG A 204 7.68 22.35 27.39
N PHE A 205 7.35 21.22 28.04
CA PHE A 205 6.93 21.20 29.43
C PHE A 205 8.09 21.14 30.44
N LYS A 206 9.36 21.24 29.99
CA LYS A 206 10.58 21.21 30.83
C LYS A 206 10.49 20.14 31.93
N ILE A 207 9.98 18.97 31.56
CA ILE A 207 9.83 17.87 32.50
C ILE A 207 11.25 17.40 32.83
N ARG A 208 11.61 17.35 34.12
CA ARG A 208 12.92 16.86 34.59
C ARG A 208 13.28 15.54 33.88
N PRO A 209 14.55 15.33 33.46
CA PRO A 209 14.98 14.12 32.74
C PRO A 209 14.63 12.80 33.46
N GLN A 210 14.48 12.82 34.79
CA GLN A 210 14.03 11.68 35.60
C GLN A 210 12.60 11.19 35.30
N VAL A 211 11.69 12.05 34.82
CA VAL A 211 10.33 11.63 34.44
C VAL A 211 10.31 11.13 32.98
N GLN A 212 11.21 11.64 32.14
CA GLN A 212 11.40 11.18 30.77
C GLN A 212 11.85 9.71 30.73
N GLU A 213 12.83 9.32 31.57
CA GLU A 213 13.20 7.91 31.73
C GLU A 213 12.06 7.07 32.29
N ARG A 214 11.24 7.59 33.23
CA ARG A 214 10.10 6.85 33.77
C ARG A 214 8.99 6.62 32.74
N ILE A 215 8.71 7.59 31.87
CA ILE A 215 7.70 7.43 30.80
C ILE A 215 8.22 6.48 29.72
N GLN A 216 9.48 6.62 29.31
CA GLN A 216 10.11 5.74 28.34
C GLN A 216 10.20 4.30 28.87
N HIS A 217 10.53 4.12 30.14
CA HIS A 217 10.54 2.83 30.81
C HIS A 217 9.11 2.30 31.08
N PHE A 218 8.10 3.14 31.30
CA PHE A 218 6.70 2.72 31.44
C PHE A 218 6.12 2.23 30.10
N MET A 219 6.39 2.92 28.99
CA MET A 219 6.06 2.45 27.64
C MET A 219 6.83 1.17 27.28
N SER A 220 8.11 1.08 27.67
CA SER A 220 8.89 -0.15 27.47
C SER A 220 8.36 -1.31 28.34
N ARG A 221 7.89 -1.04 29.57
CA ARG A 221 7.30 -2.04 30.48
C ARG A 221 5.90 -2.48 30.06
N SER A 222 5.06 -1.63 29.47
CA SER A 222 3.79 -2.09 28.91
C SER A 222 4.01 -3.05 27.72
N ILE A 223 5.13 -2.90 27.02
CA ILE A 223 5.58 -3.80 25.94
C ILE A 223 6.25 -5.08 26.52
N GLN A 224 7.01 -4.99 27.62
CA GLN A 224 7.77 -6.12 28.19
C GLN A 224 7.02 -6.94 29.26
N SER A 225 6.01 -6.38 29.93
CA SER A 225 5.07 -7.11 30.80
C SER A 225 4.28 -8.17 30.02
N ASN A 226 4.09 -7.93 28.71
CA ASN A 226 3.53 -8.94 27.81
C ASN A 226 4.56 -10.00 27.36
N ARG A 227 5.84 -9.86 27.73
CA ARG A 227 6.95 -10.76 27.36
C ARG A 227 7.51 -11.59 28.53
N GLN A 228 7.26 -11.21 29.78
CA GLN A 228 7.77 -11.93 30.97
C GLN A 228 6.75 -12.82 31.70
N ASN A 229 5.45 -12.72 31.40
CA ASN A 229 4.44 -13.64 31.95
C ASN A 229 4.49 -15.06 31.36
N VAL A 230 5.49 -15.39 30.54
CA VAL A 230 5.73 -16.74 30.01
C VAL A 230 6.94 -17.42 30.67
N THR A 231 7.76 -16.72 31.45
CA THR A 231 9.07 -17.29 31.87
C THR A 231 9.24 -17.58 33.35
N ASN A 232 8.34 -17.19 34.26
CA ASN A 232 8.57 -17.39 35.69
C ASN A 232 7.45 -18.20 36.36
N THR A 233 7.33 -19.48 35.97
CA THR A 233 6.94 -20.56 36.90
C THR A 233 8.11 -21.50 37.04
N ALA A 234 9.19 -21.03 37.63
CA ALA A 234 10.24 -21.89 38.19
C ALA A 234 11.10 -21.06 39.15
N ASN A 235 11.06 -21.50 40.40
CA ASN A 235 12.11 -21.44 41.40
C ASN A 235 12.19 -20.22 42.33
N SER A 236 11.89 -20.60 43.57
CA SER A 236 12.08 -19.99 44.87
C SER A 236 13.52 -19.62 45.23
N SER A 237 13.59 -18.77 46.27
CA SER A 237 14.50 -18.79 47.43
C SER A 237 15.54 -17.65 47.58
N THR A 238 15.26 -16.79 48.56
CA THR A 238 16.10 -16.50 49.76
C THR A 238 17.17 -15.38 49.75
N SER A 239 17.11 -14.59 50.86
CA SER A 239 18.07 -13.66 51.52
C SER A 239 18.24 -12.24 50.93
N GLN A 240 17.92 -11.12 51.62
CA GLN A 240 18.40 -10.49 52.88
C GLN A 240 19.80 -9.83 52.81
N GLU A 241 19.85 -8.49 52.91
CA GLU A 241 20.78 -7.57 53.64
C GLU A 241 20.62 -6.15 53.04
N VAL A 242 20.12 -5.11 53.75
CA VAL A 242 20.74 -4.21 54.75
C VAL A 242 22.00 -3.49 54.23
N GLU A 243 21.94 -2.16 54.00
CA GLU A 243 22.63 -1.15 54.84
C GLU A 243 22.59 0.30 54.26
N THR A 244 22.25 1.19 55.18
CA THR A 244 22.43 2.65 55.38
C THR A 244 23.56 3.39 54.64
N ASN A 245 23.34 4.64 54.18
CA ASN A 245 23.99 5.84 54.78
C ASN A 245 23.56 7.20 54.20
N ARG A 246 23.71 8.23 55.04
CA ARG A 246 23.18 9.60 54.97
C ARG A 246 24.20 10.63 54.43
N LEU A 247 23.62 11.77 54.03
CA LEU A 247 23.99 13.17 54.33
C LEU A 247 24.86 13.99 53.35
N ASN A 248 24.51 15.29 53.35
CA ASN A 248 25.20 16.52 52.91
C ASN A 248 24.88 16.99 51.48
N GLU A 249 24.60 18.26 51.21
CA GLU A 249 24.59 19.50 52.00
C GLU A 249 23.82 20.56 51.18
N ALA A 250 23.17 21.50 51.87
CA ALA A 250 22.65 22.73 51.27
C ALA A 250 23.79 23.74 51.07
N THR A 251 23.62 24.72 50.18
CA THR A 251 23.56 26.17 50.50
C THR A 251 23.82 27.04 49.23
N ASP A 252 22.89 27.98 49.00
CA ASP A 252 22.97 29.31 48.36
C ASP A 252 23.56 29.55 46.95
N ASN A 253 22.72 30.06 46.04
CA ASN A 253 22.60 31.50 45.82
C ASN A 253 21.61 31.84 44.69
N ALA A 254 20.75 32.82 44.97
CA ALA A 254 19.76 33.40 44.07
C ALA A 254 20.25 34.74 43.48
N LEU A 255 19.63 35.11 42.35
CA LEU A 255 19.66 36.41 41.65
C LEU A 255 20.94 36.79 40.88
N ASN A 256 20.91 36.62 39.56
CA ASN A 256 20.55 37.68 38.62
C ASN A 256 20.83 37.22 37.18
N ASN A 257 19.80 37.28 36.32
CA ASN A 257 19.83 37.99 35.04
C ASN A 257 18.56 37.66 34.27
N THR A 258 17.65 38.62 34.30
CA THR A 258 16.61 38.82 33.30
C THR A 258 17.30 39.17 31.99
N GLU A 259 17.47 38.18 31.11
CA GLU A 259 17.60 38.43 29.69
C GLU A 259 16.43 37.75 28.97
N GLU A 260 15.81 38.60 28.16
CA GLU A 260 14.65 38.44 27.31
C GLU A 260 14.80 37.23 26.37
N ASN A 261 14.38 36.06 26.84
CA ASN A 261 14.35 34.86 26.02
C ASN A 261 13.07 34.83 25.18
N ALA A 262 13.21 35.22 23.92
CA ALA A 262 12.28 34.91 22.84
C ALA A 262 11.90 33.41 22.86
N LEU A 263 10.62 33.11 22.66
CA LEU A 263 10.04 31.77 22.66
C LEU A 263 8.89 31.75 21.64
N PRO A 264 8.71 30.73 20.77
CA PRO A 264 9.71 29.87 20.13
C PRO A 264 9.43 29.66 18.61
N SER A 265 10.40 29.95 17.72
CA SER A 265 10.32 29.52 16.30
C SER A 265 10.66 28.03 16.10
N GLU A 266 11.45 27.41 16.99
CA GLU A 266 11.83 25.98 16.87
C GLU A 266 10.67 24.98 17.01
N SER A 267 9.56 25.38 17.64
CA SER A 267 8.42 24.48 17.89
C SER A 267 7.54 24.24 16.66
N SER A 268 7.41 25.25 15.79
CA SER A 268 6.77 25.08 14.49
C SER A 268 7.67 24.30 13.55
N ASP A 269 8.97 24.60 13.54
CA ASP A 269 9.92 24.04 12.60
C ASP A 269 10.08 22.52 12.77
N SER A 270 10.03 22.03 14.01
CA SER A 270 10.10 20.59 14.32
C SER A 270 8.82 19.81 14.02
N LEU A 271 7.64 20.43 14.17
CA LEU A 271 6.37 19.85 13.75
C LEU A 271 6.29 19.82 12.21
N PHE A 272 6.67 20.91 11.54
CA PHE A 272 6.81 20.95 10.08
C PHE A 272 7.84 19.96 9.57
N SER A 273 8.94 19.72 10.30
CA SER A 273 9.90 18.66 9.99
C SER A 273 9.29 17.27 10.12
N SER A 274 8.45 17.02 11.13
CA SER A 274 7.78 15.72 11.32
C SER A 274 6.67 15.48 10.29
N LEU A 275 5.95 16.54 9.93
CA LEU A 275 4.99 16.53 8.82
C LEU A 275 5.73 16.36 7.48
N GLY A 276 6.91 16.95 7.36
CA GLY A 276 7.86 16.77 6.26
C GLY A 276 8.34 15.32 6.16
N GLU A 277 8.63 14.67 7.28
CA GLU A 277 9.03 13.25 7.34
C GLU A 277 7.87 12.34 6.91
N LEU A 278 6.63 12.64 7.30
CA LEU A 278 5.44 11.99 6.72
C LEU A 278 5.42 12.20 5.19
N ILE A 279 5.57 13.44 4.71
CA ILE A 279 5.62 13.81 3.28
C ILE A 279 6.80 13.16 2.53
N GLU A 280 7.84 12.69 3.22
CA GLU A 280 9.04 12.10 2.65
C GLU A 280 9.05 10.56 2.62
N ASN A 281 8.04 9.90 3.22
CA ASN A 281 7.92 8.42 3.25
C ASN A 281 7.62 7.82 1.87
N THR A 282 8.65 7.79 1.03
CA THR A 282 8.63 7.37 -0.37
C THR A 282 8.23 5.89 -0.52
N GLU A 283 8.70 5.04 0.39
CA GLU A 283 8.37 3.61 0.42
C GLU A 283 6.86 3.37 0.64
N LEU A 284 6.27 4.01 1.65
CA LEU A 284 4.84 3.88 1.95
C LEU A 284 3.99 4.33 0.76
N TYR A 285 4.31 5.47 0.15
CA TYR A 285 3.55 6.01 -0.98
C TYR A 285 3.64 5.15 -2.24
N PHE A 286 4.81 4.60 -2.50
CA PHE A 286 5.01 3.66 -3.58
C PHE A 286 4.22 2.37 -3.34
N HIS A 287 4.40 1.74 -2.17
CA HIS A 287 3.69 0.51 -1.84
C HIS A 287 2.17 0.69 -1.78
N PHE A 288 1.68 1.84 -1.33
CA PHE A 288 0.26 2.18 -1.35
C PHE A 288 -0.28 2.21 -2.80
N THR A 289 0.48 2.77 -3.74
CA THR A 289 0.06 2.85 -5.14
C THR A 289 0.07 1.48 -5.81
N VAL A 290 1.10 0.67 -5.57
CA VAL A 290 1.15 -0.70 -6.08
C VAL A 290 0.07 -1.58 -5.43
N PHE A 291 -0.27 -1.34 -4.16
CA PHE A 291 -1.42 -1.97 -3.51
C PHE A 291 -2.74 -1.59 -4.18
N CYS A 292 -2.96 -0.32 -4.55
CA CYS A 292 -4.14 0.08 -5.32
C CYS A 292 -4.21 -0.64 -6.67
N LEU A 293 -3.09 -0.82 -7.37
CA LEU A 293 -3.05 -1.60 -8.62
C LEU A 293 -3.40 -3.08 -8.38
N TRP A 294 -2.83 -3.68 -7.33
CA TRP A 294 -3.17 -5.06 -6.95
C TRP A 294 -4.66 -5.20 -6.60
N PHE A 295 -5.22 -4.24 -5.85
CA PHE A 295 -6.64 -4.19 -5.53
C PHE A 295 -7.51 -4.19 -6.79
N LEU A 296 -7.17 -3.37 -7.79
CA LEU A 296 -7.89 -3.33 -9.06
C LEU A 296 -7.79 -4.66 -9.82
N VAL A 297 -6.62 -5.30 -9.84
CA VAL A 297 -6.46 -6.65 -10.42
C VAL A 297 -7.36 -7.65 -9.70
N THR A 298 -7.36 -7.67 -8.36
CA THR A 298 -8.22 -8.56 -7.59
C THR A 298 -9.70 -8.31 -7.91
N CYS A 299 -10.15 -7.05 -8.01
CA CYS A 299 -11.53 -6.72 -8.39
C CYS A 299 -11.94 -7.33 -9.74
N ILE A 300 -11.07 -7.27 -10.76
CA ILE A 300 -11.34 -7.89 -12.07
C ILE A 300 -11.51 -9.40 -11.94
N ASN A 301 -10.78 -10.04 -11.03
CA ASN A 301 -10.75 -11.49 -10.86
C ASN A 301 -11.76 -12.03 -9.81
N ILE A 302 -12.58 -11.17 -9.18
CA ILE A 302 -13.64 -11.60 -8.25
C ILE A 302 -14.59 -12.62 -8.88
N PRO A 303 -15.10 -12.43 -10.12
CA PRO A 303 -16.00 -13.40 -10.75
C PRO A 303 -15.40 -14.80 -10.82
N THR A 304 -14.11 -14.92 -11.12
CA THR A 304 -13.40 -16.21 -11.15
C THR A 304 -13.42 -16.92 -9.79
N VAL A 305 -13.21 -16.16 -8.71
CA VAL A 305 -13.28 -16.69 -7.34
C VAL A 305 -14.67 -17.17 -7.01
N LEU A 306 -15.70 -16.41 -7.39
CA LEU A 306 -17.10 -16.79 -7.17
C LEU A 306 -17.45 -18.06 -7.93
N THR A 307 -17.03 -18.20 -9.19
CA THR A 307 -17.23 -19.41 -9.99
C THR A 307 -16.51 -20.61 -9.38
N TRP A 308 -15.27 -20.44 -8.92
CA TRP A 308 -14.55 -21.50 -8.21
C TRP A 308 -15.28 -21.90 -6.92
N ALA A 309 -15.69 -20.93 -6.09
CA ALA A 309 -16.38 -21.20 -4.83
C ALA A 309 -17.70 -21.96 -5.04
N HIS A 310 -18.45 -21.64 -6.10
CA HIS A 310 -19.66 -22.36 -6.46
C HIS A 310 -19.38 -23.80 -6.91
N ASN A 311 -18.30 -24.03 -7.66
CA ASN A 311 -17.95 -25.33 -8.22
C ASN A 311 -17.03 -26.18 -7.33
N PHE A 312 -16.63 -25.66 -6.17
CA PHE A 312 -15.69 -26.29 -5.25
C PHE A 312 -16.10 -27.71 -4.81
N LYS A 313 -17.41 -27.96 -4.72
CA LYS A 313 -17.95 -29.29 -4.36
C LYS A 313 -17.63 -30.36 -5.43
N TYR A 314 -17.50 -29.97 -6.69
CA TYR A 314 -17.32 -30.89 -7.81
C TYR A 314 -15.84 -31.03 -8.20
N SER A 315 -15.09 -29.94 -8.16
CA SER A 315 -13.64 -29.93 -8.39
C SER A 315 -12.99 -28.90 -7.51
N THR A 316 -11.88 -29.28 -6.88
CA THR A 316 -11.05 -28.37 -6.06
C THR A 316 -10.27 -27.38 -6.93
N LYS A 317 -10.03 -27.73 -8.19
CA LYS A 317 -9.30 -26.92 -9.19
C LYS A 317 -10.25 -26.44 -10.30
N LEU A 318 -10.10 -25.17 -10.69
CA LEU A 318 -10.81 -24.63 -11.84
C LEU A 318 -10.04 -25.00 -13.13
N GLU A 319 -10.66 -25.76 -14.04
CA GLU A 319 -9.99 -26.25 -15.26
C GLU A 319 -9.63 -25.12 -16.24
N THR A 320 -10.57 -24.21 -16.49
CA THR A 320 -10.37 -23.03 -17.34
C THR A 320 -10.34 -21.78 -16.49
N ASP A 321 -9.18 -21.46 -15.94
CA ASP A 321 -8.99 -20.31 -15.05
C ASP A 321 -8.38 -19.09 -15.80
N PRO A 322 -9.17 -18.05 -16.12
CA PRO A 322 -8.65 -16.83 -16.76
C PRO A 322 -7.74 -16.00 -15.84
N SER A 323 -7.78 -16.24 -14.53
CA SER A 323 -6.97 -15.56 -13.51
C SER A 323 -5.67 -16.31 -13.20
N PHE A 324 -5.43 -17.47 -13.82
CA PHE A 324 -4.26 -18.30 -13.56
C PHE A 324 -2.95 -17.58 -13.85
N ILE A 325 -2.82 -16.99 -15.05
CA ILE A 325 -1.62 -16.28 -15.48
C ILE A 325 -1.39 -15.03 -14.60
N PRO A 326 -2.36 -14.10 -14.43
CA PRO A 326 -2.24 -12.99 -13.50
C PRO A 326 -1.89 -13.42 -12.08
N GLY A 327 -2.52 -14.48 -11.58
CA GLY A 327 -2.28 -15.03 -10.25
C GLY A 327 -0.84 -15.46 -10.05
N ILE A 328 -0.31 -16.33 -10.92
CA ILE A 328 1.07 -16.80 -10.81
C ILE A 328 2.08 -15.66 -10.93
N VAL A 329 1.90 -14.77 -11.92
CA VAL A 329 2.83 -13.66 -12.14
C VAL A 329 2.85 -12.73 -10.93
N LEU A 330 1.68 -12.31 -10.43
CA LEU A 330 1.63 -11.41 -9.27
C LEU A 330 2.10 -12.08 -7.99
N CYS A 331 1.76 -13.35 -7.75
CA CYS A 331 2.30 -14.08 -6.59
C CYS A 331 3.83 -14.25 -6.66
N THR A 332 4.40 -14.36 -7.87
CA THR A 332 5.85 -14.35 -8.07
C THR A 332 6.42 -12.96 -7.80
N CYS A 333 5.78 -11.89 -8.28
CA CYS A 333 6.18 -10.51 -7.98
C CYS A 333 6.08 -10.19 -6.48
N ALA A 334 5.14 -10.79 -5.74
CA ALA A 334 5.04 -10.61 -4.30
C ALA A 334 6.28 -11.13 -3.54
N LEU A 335 6.99 -12.13 -4.07
CA LEU A 335 8.24 -12.62 -3.46
C LEU A 335 9.27 -11.50 -3.35
N THR A 336 9.46 -10.74 -4.41
CA THR A 336 10.44 -9.66 -4.47
C THR A 336 9.88 -8.38 -3.83
N LEU A 337 8.65 -8.00 -4.17
CA LEU A 337 8.02 -6.77 -3.67
C LEU A 337 7.87 -6.74 -2.15
N TRP A 338 7.74 -7.89 -1.50
CA TRP A 338 7.63 -7.95 -0.04
C TRP A 338 8.95 -8.13 0.70
N GLN A 339 10.03 -8.49 0.00
CA GLN A 339 11.34 -8.73 0.60
C GLN A 339 12.30 -7.54 0.49
N PHE A 340 12.13 -6.71 -0.53
CA PHE A 340 13.01 -5.56 -0.77
C PHE A 340 12.35 -4.25 -0.36
N ASP A 341 13.18 -3.31 0.09
CA ASP A 341 12.82 -1.94 0.41
C ASP A 341 12.67 -1.16 -0.91
N TYR A 342 11.49 -1.23 -1.52
CA TYR A 342 11.17 -0.50 -2.74
C TYR A 342 10.52 0.85 -2.40
N PRO A 343 10.80 1.93 -3.15
CA PRO A 343 11.58 1.99 -4.38
C PRO A 343 13.07 2.29 -4.13
N ILE A 344 13.95 1.71 -4.95
CA ILE A 344 15.41 1.96 -4.87
C ILE A 344 15.70 3.31 -5.55
N ILE A 345 15.84 4.37 -4.75
CA ILE A 345 15.95 5.77 -5.24
C ILE A 345 17.16 5.98 -6.16
N GLU A 346 18.26 5.26 -5.92
CA GLU A 346 19.51 5.41 -6.70
C GLU A 346 19.45 4.80 -8.11
N LYS A 347 18.38 4.07 -8.44
CA LYS A 347 18.28 3.40 -9.73
C LYS A 347 17.96 4.40 -10.83
N LYS A 348 18.73 4.35 -11.91
CA LYS A 348 18.44 5.11 -13.14
C LYS A 348 17.25 4.47 -13.87
N TRP A 349 16.66 5.20 -14.80
CA TRP A 349 15.62 4.72 -15.74
C TRP A 349 14.15 4.75 -15.27
N TYR A 350 13.83 5.47 -14.19
CA TYR A 350 12.45 5.64 -13.76
C TYR A 350 11.59 6.43 -14.77
N LYS A 351 12.17 7.35 -15.56
CA LYS A 351 11.49 8.03 -16.67
C LYS A 351 11.10 7.06 -17.77
N GLN A 352 11.99 6.17 -18.18
CA GLN A 352 11.68 5.19 -19.22
C GLN A 352 10.55 4.26 -18.74
N LEU A 353 10.60 3.80 -17.49
CA LEU A 353 9.50 3.04 -16.88
C LEU A 353 8.20 3.87 -16.84
N GLY A 354 8.25 5.14 -16.48
CA GLY A 354 7.09 6.04 -16.50
C GLY A 354 6.51 6.26 -17.90
N TYR A 355 7.35 6.34 -18.95
CA TYR A 355 6.88 6.39 -20.34
C TYR A 355 6.20 5.08 -20.75
N THR A 356 6.74 3.93 -20.33
CA THR A 356 6.11 2.62 -20.56
C THR A 356 4.75 2.52 -19.86
N VAL A 357 4.65 2.94 -18.59
CA VAL A 357 3.38 2.97 -17.85
C VAL A 357 2.38 3.91 -18.53
N TYR A 358 2.82 5.08 -19.00
CA TYR A 358 1.96 6.01 -19.73
C TYR A 358 1.45 5.40 -21.04
N PHE A 359 2.34 4.81 -21.85
CA PHE A 359 1.96 4.13 -23.09
C PHE A 359 0.93 3.03 -22.82
N LEU A 360 1.17 2.19 -21.81
CA LEU A 360 0.25 1.10 -21.47
C LEU A 360 -1.06 1.61 -20.85
N SER A 361 -1.06 2.78 -20.21
CA SER A 361 -2.29 3.46 -19.77
C SER A 361 -3.14 3.95 -20.95
N VAL A 362 -2.51 4.49 -22.00
CA VAL A 362 -3.21 4.88 -23.25
C VAL A 362 -3.77 3.64 -23.94
N LEU A 363 -3.01 2.55 -24.04
CA LEU A 363 -3.51 1.28 -24.59
C LEU A 363 -4.66 0.70 -23.76
N SER A 364 -4.58 0.77 -22.43
CA SER A 364 -5.64 0.34 -21.52
C SER A 364 -6.91 1.16 -21.72
N PHE A 365 -6.78 2.47 -21.95
CA PHE A 365 -7.91 3.33 -22.29
C PHE A 365 -8.48 3.00 -23.68
N MET A 366 -7.65 2.67 -24.67
CA MET A 366 -8.13 2.39 -26.04
C MET A 366 -8.79 1.02 -26.20
N PHE A 367 -8.32 0.00 -25.48
CA PHE A 367 -8.71 -1.41 -25.69
C PHE A 367 -9.34 -2.08 -24.47
N GLY A 368 -9.36 -1.41 -23.33
CA GLY A 368 -9.87 -1.95 -22.07
C GLY A 368 -11.26 -1.46 -21.69
N ILE A 369 -11.84 -0.55 -22.47
CA ILE A 369 -13.13 0.08 -22.17
C ILE A 369 -14.29 -0.94 -22.24
N ILE A 370 -14.31 -1.76 -23.29
CA ILE A 370 -15.32 -2.82 -23.47
C ILE A 370 -14.77 -4.14 -22.93
N SER A 371 -13.49 -4.40 -23.17
CA SER A 371 -12.84 -5.68 -22.84
C SER A 371 -12.07 -5.63 -21.51
N ILE A 372 -12.77 -5.62 -20.37
CA ILE A 372 -12.16 -5.54 -19.02
C ILE A 372 -11.08 -6.62 -18.79
N TYR A 373 -11.22 -7.81 -19.37
CA TYR A 373 -10.23 -8.89 -19.24
C TYR A 373 -8.84 -8.50 -19.77
N ARG A 374 -8.74 -7.59 -20.75
CA ARG A 374 -7.46 -7.09 -21.28
C ARG A 374 -6.74 -6.21 -20.27
N LEU A 375 -7.48 -5.46 -19.44
CA LEU A 375 -6.92 -4.65 -18.35
C LEU A 375 -6.20 -5.51 -17.32
N ASN A 376 -6.69 -6.74 -17.09
CA ASN A 376 -6.08 -7.68 -16.16
C ASN A 376 -4.62 -7.98 -16.53
N TYR A 377 -4.36 -8.24 -17.81
CA TYR A 377 -3.03 -8.49 -18.33
C TYR A 377 -2.16 -7.23 -18.36
N ALA A 378 -2.74 -6.08 -18.72
CA ALA A 378 -2.01 -4.80 -18.70
C ALA A 378 -1.53 -4.43 -17.29
N LEU A 379 -2.41 -4.50 -16.29
CA LEU A 379 -2.06 -4.24 -14.89
C LEU A 379 -1.01 -5.22 -14.36
N THR A 380 -1.16 -6.51 -14.66
CA THR A 380 -0.19 -7.55 -14.29
C THR A 380 1.19 -7.27 -14.89
N ALA A 381 1.24 -6.92 -16.17
CA ALA A 381 2.49 -6.58 -16.86
C ALA A 381 3.16 -5.35 -16.23
N ILE A 382 2.39 -4.33 -15.84
CA ILE A 382 2.91 -3.13 -15.20
C ILE A 382 3.52 -3.46 -13.84
N ILE A 383 2.81 -4.22 -13.00
CA ILE A 383 3.34 -4.64 -11.69
C ILE A 383 4.62 -5.49 -11.89
N ALA A 384 4.63 -6.40 -12.86
CA ALA A 384 5.81 -7.20 -13.17
C ALA A 384 7.00 -6.35 -13.65
N LEU A 385 6.76 -5.36 -14.51
CA LEU A 385 7.79 -4.43 -14.99
C LEU A 385 8.37 -3.58 -13.86
N ILE A 386 7.52 -3.06 -12.98
CA ILE A 386 7.94 -2.29 -11.80
C ILE A 386 8.75 -3.14 -10.83
N THR A 387 8.42 -4.43 -10.73
CA THR A 387 9.08 -5.35 -9.81
C THR A 387 10.42 -5.86 -10.35
N LEU A 388 10.59 -5.88 -11.68
CA LEU A 388 11.81 -6.27 -12.36
C LEU A 388 12.81 -5.12 -12.48
N HIS A 389 12.29 -3.90 -12.68
CA HIS A 389 13.03 -2.66 -12.45
C HIS A 389 13.31 -2.51 -10.96
#